data_AF-A0A7V1I4Y4-F1
#
_entry.id   AF-A0A7V1I4Y4-F1
#
_cell.length_a   1.000
_cell.length_b   1.000
_cell.length_c   1.000
_cell.angle_alpha   90.00
_cell.angle_beta   90.00
_cell.angle_gamma   90.00
#
_symmetry.space_group_name_H-M   'P 1'
#
loop_
_entity.id
_entity.type
_entity.pdbx_description
1 polymer ?
#
loop_
_entity_poly.entity_id
_entity_poly.type
_entity_poly.pdbx_seq_one_letter_code
_entity_poly.pdbx_strand_id
1 'polypeptide(L)'
;MFYFQLGKMTSFVHHLFKTLLHTEETETKEFSLKGLFTDPKLKEEGIAYLEKLGFKRPKVAYECISNLKGIFKTPYISKRAHNLFISILPEVLIEISQTINPDLGLIHLEEFISRIGPRAGLYALLKENPHLRKLLLQIFGASKFLSTLFIKHFQLFDNLIEASESIPVKTESKLKEALNVAIRDKTDLEEKIEALRRFKNEEVLRIGFHDLAGRLSYLRVSQQLSLVAELCLKQALFWAKEEVNRTFSSLNLPFIIVVLGKLGSQEMAYESDLDLLFIYDYPQDAELSLKQNAHVYFVKVAQRLISILTLPHTVGPGYKVDTRLRPSGRFGPLVVSLESFKSYYQNQAQPWEFQTLLKARAIIENDLSEKWEILRQDLVYGKEVDWKEEIRNMRERILKERAGEENDKFNLKVGKGGLIEIEFLTQYLQLTYGREYSMIRHRHTLEALKAIRSGGLLKEKEANVLIEGYNFLKALEHRLNLLYGRPSDTLLSSNDLRELWQHWGLGKPPFKISVTEVVSYTQGLRQKVRDVWEKIMD
;
A
#
# COMPACT_ATOMS: atom_id res chain seq x y z
N MET A 1 -3.35 -58.90 -5.76
CA MET A 1 -3.07 -57.48 -6.07
C MET A 1 -3.20 -56.58 -4.83
N PHE A 2 -4.30 -56.68 -4.08
CA PHE A 2 -4.51 -55.93 -2.82
C PHE A 2 -3.42 -56.16 -1.75
N TYR A 3 -3.06 -57.42 -1.46
CA TYR A 3 -2.00 -57.74 -0.48
C TYR A 3 -0.59 -57.25 -0.89
N PHE A 4 -0.33 -57.06 -2.18
CA PHE A 4 0.95 -56.55 -2.69
C PHE A 4 1.02 -55.01 -2.60
N GLN A 5 -0.09 -54.31 -2.84
CA GLN A 5 -0.20 -52.86 -2.61
C GLN A 5 -0.28 -52.51 -1.12
N LEU A 6 -0.98 -53.33 -0.32
CA LEU A 6 -1.01 -53.19 1.13
C LEU A 6 0.39 -53.38 1.70
N GLY A 7 1.13 -54.39 1.25
CA GLY A 7 2.54 -54.60 1.61
C GLY A 7 3.45 -53.43 1.22
N LYS A 8 3.26 -52.78 0.06
CA LYS A 8 4.02 -51.57 -0.32
C LYS A 8 3.67 -50.35 0.54
N MET A 9 2.39 -50.14 0.88
CA MET A 9 1.97 -49.02 1.73
C MET A 9 2.34 -49.22 3.19
N THR A 10 2.22 -50.44 3.74
CA THR A 10 2.69 -50.73 5.09
C THR A 10 4.21 -50.73 5.18
N SER A 11 4.96 -51.18 4.17
CA SER A 11 6.42 -51.01 4.13
C SER A 11 6.84 -49.54 3.99
N PHE A 12 6.11 -48.71 3.24
CA PHE A 12 6.41 -47.28 3.11
C PHE A 12 6.10 -46.49 4.40
N VAL A 13 4.97 -46.80 5.05
CA VAL A 13 4.62 -46.22 6.36
C VAL A 13 5.55 -46.74 7.45
N HIS A 14 5.92 -48.03 7.45
CA HIS A 14 6.89 -48.61 8.37
C HIS A 14 8.31 -48.07 8.13
N HIS A 15 8.67 -47.72 6.90
CA HIS A 15 9.93 -47.02 6.59
C HIS A 15 9.90 -45.59 7.13
N LEU A 16 8.84 -44.81 6.86
CA LEU A 16 8.65 -43.47 7.44
C LEU A 16 8.61 -43.49 8.98
N PHE A 17 7.97 -44.49 9.59
CA PHE A 17 7.87 -44.63 11.05
C PHE A 17 9.19 -45.12 11.67
N LYS A 18 9.94 -46.02 11.01
CA LYS A 18 11.32 -46.38 11.42
C LYS A 18 12.28 -45.21 11.30
N THR A 19 12.17 -44.38 10.26
CA THR A 19 12.97 -43.17 10.09
C THR A 19 12.60 -42.07 11.10
N LEU A 20 11.39 -42.11 11.68
CA LEU A 20 10.91 -41.07 12.60
C LEU A 20 11.01 -41.43 14.10
N LEU A 21 11.10 -42.71 14.49
CA LEU A 21 10.90 -43.09 15.91
C LEU A 21 11.88 -44.07 16.57
N HIS A 22 12.84 -44.72 15.89
CA HIS A 22 13.82 -45.55 16.61
C HIS A 22 15.24 -45.50 16.02
N THR A 23 16.09 -44.79 16.78
CA THR A 23 17.47 -45.17 17.12
C THR A 23 17.53 -46.60 17.68
N GLU A 24 18.39 -47.44 17.10
CA GLU A 24 19.12 -48.51 17.81
C GLU A 24 20.59 -48.50 17.36
N GLU A 25 21.43 -48.10 18.31
CA GLU A 25 22.87 -48.37 18.49
C GLU A 25 23.64 -48.94 17.30
N THR A 26 23.96 -48.05 16.37
CA THR A 26 25.21 -48.13 15.60
C THR A 26 25.86 -46.75 15.66
N GLU A 27 27.12 -46.69 16.06
CA GLU A 27 27.94 -45.47 16.16
C GLU A 27 28.17 -44.82 14.79
N THR A 28 27.10 -44.27 14.23
CA THR A 28 27.10 -43.40 13.06
C THR A 28 26.37 -42.13 13.45
N LYS A 29 27.11 -41.02 13.54
CA LYS A 29 26.66 -39.67 13.94
C LYS A 29 25.31 -39.30 13.34
N GLU A 30 24.23 -39.52 14.08
CA GLU A 30 22.89 -39.08 13.72
C GLU A 30 22.76 -37.60 14.10
N PHE A 31 22.83 -36.72 13.11
CA PHE A 31 22.72 -35.28 13.28
C PHE A 31 21.29 -34.91 13.69
N SER A 32 21.04 -34.66 14.98
CA SER A 32 19.76 -34.05 15.36
C SER A 32 19.67 -32.65 14.75
N LEU A 33 18.53 -32.32 14.11
CA LEU A 33 18.24 -30.96 13.60
C LEU A 33 18.44 -29.89 14.69
N LYS A 34 18.15 -30.26 15.94
CA LYS A 34 18.44 -29.44 17.12
C LYS A 34 19.94 -29.15 17.26
N GLY A 35 20.80 -30.16 17.11
CA GLY A 35 22.25 -30.03 17.16
C GLY A 35 22.81 -29.13 16.07
N LEU A 36 22.30 -29.23 14.83
CA LEU A 36 22.77 -28.43 13.69
C LEU A 36 22.77 -26.93 13.94
N PHE A 37 21.82 -26.43 14.72
CA PHE A 37 21.64 -24.99 14.97
C PHE A 37 21.96 -24.58 16.41
N THR A 38 22.35 -25.52 17.27
CA THR A 38 22.69 -25.24 18.67
C THR A 38 24.13 -25.57 19.02
N ASP A 39 24.80 -26.44 18.26
CA ASP A 39 26.22 -26.76 18.41
C ASP A 39 27.05 -25.99 17.36
N PRO A 40 27.90 -25.03 17.77
CA PRO A 40 28.79 -24.31 16.85
C PRO A 40 29.69 -25.20 15.99
N LYS A 41 29.99 -26.43 16.43
CA LYS A 41 30.81 -27.39 15.67
C LYS A 41 30.09 -27.93 14.43
N LEU A 42 28.76 -27.88 14.39
CA LEU A 42 27.94 -28.42 13.29
C LEU A 42 27.49 -27.32 12.30
N LYS A 43 28.18 -26.17 12.32
CA LYS A 43 27.82 -24.99 11.52
C LYS A 43 27.82 -25.29 10.02
N GLU A 44 28.84 -25.97 9.52
CA GLU A 44 28.96 -26.28 8.09
C GLU A 44 27.86 -27.25 7.64
N GLU A 45 27.52 -28.24 8.47
CA GLU A 45 26.43 -29.17 8.20
C GLU A 45 25.05 -28.49 8.26
N GLY A 46 24.86 -27.52 9.16
CA GLY A 46 23.66 -26.69 9.22
C GLY A 46 23.49 -25.82 7.97
N ILE A 47 24.57 -25.22 7.47
CA ILE A 47 24.57 -24.44 6.22
C ILE A 47 24.22 -25.34 5.03
N ALA A 48 24.86 -26.52 4.93
CA ALA A 48 24.57 -27.48 3.87
C ALA A 48 23.11 -28.00 3.91
N TYR A 49 22.54 -28.14 5.10
CA TYR A 49 21.12 -28.49 5.25
C TYR A 49 20.19 -27.39 4.72
N LEU A 50 20.47 -26.12 5.03
CA LEU A 50 19.68 -24.99 4.52
C LEU A 50 19.79 -24.85 3.00
N GLU A 51 20.96 -25.11 2.43
CA GLU A 51 21.13 -25.15 0.97
C GLU A 51 20.26 -26.23 0.33
N LYS A 52 20.22 -27.43 0.91
CA LYS A 52 19.35 -28.53 0.46
C LYS A 52 17.86 -28.20 0.58
N LEU A 53 17.48 -27.38 1.56
CA LEU A 53 16.09 -26.88 1.70
C LEU A 53 15.74 -25.80 0.67
N GLY A 54 16.70 -25.28 -0.09
CA GLY A 54 16.45 -24.31 -1.16
C GLY A 54 16.67 -22.84 -0.78
N PHE A 55 17.35 -22.57 0.34
CA PHE A 55 17.80 -21.21 0.66
C PHE A 55 18.89 -20.77 -0.31
N LYS A 56 18.75 -19.59 -0.93
CA LYS A 56 19.75 -19.04 -1.87
C LYS A 56 20.96 -18.47 -1.14
N ARG A 57 20.81 -18.07 0.13
CA ARG A 57 21.86 -17.51 0.98
C ARG A 57 21.98 -18.33 2.28
N PRO A 58 22.40 -19.61 2.21
CA PRO A 58 22.36 -20.53 3.35
C PRO A 58 23.23 -20.07 4.53
N LYS A 59 24.35 -19.37 4.28
CA LYS A 59 25.19 -18.78 5.35
C LYS A 59 24.45 -17.72 6.15
N VAL A 60 23.72 -16.84 5.46
CA VAL A 60 22.92 -15.77 6.09
C VAL A 60 21.73 -16.38 6.82
N ALA A 61 21.08 -17.37 6.22
CA ALA A 61 20.01 -18.11 6.86
C ALA A 61 20.49 -18.77 8.18
N TYR A 62 21.67 -19.39 8.19
CA TYR A 62 22.27 -19.95 9.40
C TYR A 62 22.53 -18.88 10.47
N GLU A 63 23.03 -17.71 10.07
CA GLU A 63 23.23 -16.56 10.96
C GLU A 63 21.89 -16.05 11.52
N CYS A 64 20.85 -15.94 10.71
CA CYS A 64 19.52 -15.54 11.17
C CYS A 64 18.99 -16.49 12.25
N ILE A 65 19.08 -17.81 12.01
CA ILE A 65 18.67 -18.85 12.97
C ILE A 65 19.50 -18.73 14.25
N SER A 66 20.82 -18.57 14.11
CA SER A 66 21.72 -18.35 15.23
C SER A 66 21.26 -17.12 16.06
N ASN A 67 20.96 -15.99 15.42
CA ASN A 67 20.54 -14.77 16.11
C ASN A 67 19.18 -14.86 16.82
N LEU A 68 18.37 -15.88 16.54
CA LEU A 68 17.10 -16.05 17.21
C LEU A 68 17.33 -16.17 18.71
N LYS A 69 16.81 -15.19 19.44
CA LYS A 69 16.85 -15.15 20.91
C LYS A 69 16.31 -16.44 21.54
N GLY A 70 15.50 -17.23 20.85
CA GLY A 70 15.04 -18.54 21.32
C GLY A 70 16.09 -19.65 21.28
N ILE A 71 17.16 -19.53 20.49
CA ILE A 71 18.17 -20.58 20.23
C ILE A 71 19.39 -20.46 21.15
N PHE A 72 19.86 -19.25 21.45
CA PHE A 72 21.03 -19.07 22.33
C PHE A 72 20.66 -18.63 23.74
N LYS A 73 21.45 -19.13 24.71
CA LYS A 73 21.37 -18.82 26.14
C LYS A 73 21.64 -17.34 26.41
N THR A 74 20.67 -16.46 26.17
CA THR A 74 20.69 -15.16 26.87
C THR A 74 20.21 -15.36 28.31
N PRO A 75 20.77 -14.64 29.30
CA PRO A 75 20.53 -14.89 30.74
C PRO A 75 19.06 -14.79 31.18
N TYR A 76 18.20 -14.18 30.35
CA TYR A 76 16.83 -13.80 30.69
C TYR A 76 15.73 -14.65 29.98
N ILE A 77 16.10 -15.72 29.28
CA ILE A 77 15.10 -16.59 28.61
C ILE A 77 14.55 -17.63 29.59
N SER A 78 13.22 -17.75 29.66
CA SER A 78 12.61 -18.90 30.32
C SER A 78 12.99 -20.20 29.58
N LYS A 79 13.51 -21.21 30.30
CA LYS A 79 13.83 -22.55 29.73
C LYS A 79 12.67 -23.11 28.90
N ARG A 80 11.43 -22.78 29.27
CA ARG A 80 10.20 -23.13 28.56
C ARG A 80 10.14 -22.52 27.15
N ALA A 81 10.38 -21.22 27.00
CA ALA A 81 10.36 -20.56 25.68
C ALA A 81 11.42 -21.13 24.74
N HIS A 82 12.63 -21.37 25.27
CA HIS A 82 13.73 -21.99 24.53
C HIS A 82 13.36 -23.40 24.03
N ASN A 83 12.88 -24.27 24.91
CA ASN A 83 12.50 -25.64 24.56
C ASN A 83 11.36 -25.68 23.53
N LEU A 84 10.35 -24.81 23.69
CA LEU A 84 9.24 -24.72 22.75
C LEU A 84 9.72 -24.27 21.38
N PHE A 85 10.55 -23.22 21.30
CA PHE A 85 11.08 -22.71 20.04
C PHE A 85 11.90 -23.77 19.30
N ILE A 86 12.84 -24.42 20.00
CA ILE A 86 13.63 -25.52 19.41
C ILE A 86 12.71 -26.65 18.91
N SER A 87 11.64 -26.95 19.65
CA SER A 87 10.72 -28.02 19.25
C SER A 87 9.90 -27.72 18.00
N ILE A 88 9.71 -26.44 17.64
CA ILE A 88 8.97 -26.02 16.43
C ILE A 88 9.89 -25.64 15.26
N LEU A 89 11.20 -25.49 15.52
CA LEU A 89 12.17 -25.03 14.53
C LEU A 89 12.19 -25.92 13.27
N PRO A 90 12.16 -27.27 13.36
CA PRO A 90 12.09 -28.12 12.18
C PRO A 90 10.88 -27.81 11.29
N GLU A 91 9.68 -27.70 11.86
CA GLU A 91 8.47 -27.39 11.09
C GLU A 91 8.55 -25.99 10.48
N VAL A 92 9.06 -25.01 11.24
CA VAL A 92 9.26 -23.64 10.74
C VAL A 92 10.22 -23.63 9.56
N LEU A 93 11.35 -24.35 9.61
CA LEU A 93 12.33 -24.38 8.51
C LEU A 93 11.77 -25.08 7.26
N ILE A 94 10.99 -26.14 7.43
CA ILE A 94 10.33 -26.79 6.30
C ILE A 94 9.28 -25.86 5.70
N GLU A 95 8.42 -25.24 6.51
CA GLU A 95 7.36 -24.36 6.02
C GLU A 95 7.90 -23.07 5.38
N ILE A 96 8.95 -22.47 5.95
CA ILE A 96 9.57 -21.26 5.40
C ILE A 96 10.29 -21.55 4.08
N SER A 97 10.86 -22.75 3.93
CA SER A 97 11.47 -23.20 2.66
C SER A 97 10.48 -23.33 1.51
N GLN A 98 9.18 -23.49 1.84
CA GLN A 98 8.09 -23.57 0.87
C GLN A 98 7.50 -22.20 0.50
N THR A 99 8.00 -21.11 1.11
CA THR A 99 7.55 -19.75 0.78
C THR A 99 8.18 -19.25 -0.52
N ILE A 100 7.64 -18.15 -1.03
CA ILE A 100 8.08 -17.53 -2.29
C ILE A 100 9.56 -17.10 -2.22
N ASN A 101 9.99 -16.58 -1.07
CA ASN A 101 11.36 -16.17 -0.80
C ASN A 101 11.76 -16.64 0.61
N PRO A 102 12.31 -17.86 0.75
CA PRO A 102 12.70 -18.42 2.05
C PRO A 102 13.72 -17.57 2.80
N ASP A 103 14.71 -17.01 2.09
CA ASP A 103 15.74 -16.16 2.67
C ASP A 103 15.12 -14.89 3.30
N LEU A 104 14.21 -14.23 2.58
CA LEU A 104 13.49 -13.06 3.10
C LEU A 104 12.58 -13.44 4.27
N GLY A 105 11.90 -14.59 4.18
CA GLY A 105 11.05 -15.09 5.24
C GLY A 105 11.81 -15.24 6.56
N LEU A 106 13.01 -15.80 6.50
CA LEU A 106 13.81 -16.06 7.69
C LEU A 106 14.36 -14.78 8.32
N ILE A 107 14.75 -13.80 7.51
CA ILE A 107 15.14 -12.47 7.97
C ILE A 107 13.98 -11.80 8.74
N HIS A 108 12.77 -11.80 8.17
CA HIS A 108 11.61 -11.20 8.85
C HIS A 108 11.20 -11.98 10.09
N LEU A 109 11.32 -13.31 10.09
CA LEU A 109 11.09 -14.14 11.28
C LEU A 109 12.08 -13.79 12.40
N GLU A 110 13.36 -13.60 12.07
CA GLU A 110 14.38 -13.16 13.01
C GLU A 110 14.05 -11.80 13.60
N GLU A 111 13.71 -10.83 12.76
CA GLU A 111 13.35 -9.49 13.19
C GLU A 111 12.11 -9.51 14.10
N PHE A 112 11.09 -10.27 13.72
CA PHE A 112 9.86 -10.45 14.50
C PHE A 112 10.13 -11.02 15.89
N ILE A 113 10.85 -12.13 15.98
CA ILE A 113 11.20 -12.78 17.25
C ILE A 113 12.10 -11.86 18.09
N SER A 114 13.06 -11.18 17.46
CA SER A 114 13.97 -10.26 18.13
C SER A 114 13.25 -9.06 18.74
N ARG A 115 12.22 -8.55 18.06
CA ARG A 115 11.41 -7.42 18.51
C ARG A 115 10.47 -7.78 19.65
N ILE A 116 9.78 -8.91 19.56
CA ILE A 116 8.75 -9.35 20.52
C ILE A 116 9.38 -9.99 21.77
N GLY A 117 10.58 -10.55 21.60
CA GLY A 117 11.28 -11.31 22.62
C GLY A 117 10.80 -12.77 22.74
N PRO A 118 11.48 -13.57 23.58
CA PRO A 118 11.23 -15.00 23.72
C PRO A 118 9.93 -15.26 24.51
N ARG A 119 8.78 -15.18 23.84
CA ARG A 119 7.45 -15.43 24.45
C ARG A 119 7.04 -16.90 24.31
N ALA A 120 7.09 -17.64 25.41
CA ALA A 120 6.66 -19.05 25.44
C ALA A 120 5.22 -19.23 24.93
N GLY A 121 4.31 -18.30 25.25
CA GLY A 121 2.93 -18.33 24.77
C GLY A 121 2.81 -18.23 23.25
N LEU A 122 3.60 -17.36 22.61
CA LEU A 122 3.62 -17.25 21.14
C LEU A 122 4.11 -18.54 20.49
N TYR A 123 5.19 -19.14 21.01
CA TYR A 123 5.72 -20.39 20.44
C TYR A 123 4.76 -21.56 20.66
N ALA A 124 4.11 -21.65 21.82
CA ALA A 124 3.06 -22.63 22.07
C ALA A 124 1.90 -22.45 21.09
N LEU A 125 1.42 -21.22 20.90
CA LEU A 125 0.36 -20.91 19.96
C LEU A 125 0.73 -21.29 18.52
N LEU A 126 1.93 -20.92 18.06
CA LEU A 126 2.43 -21.30 16.73
C LEU A 126 2.61 -22.81 16.58
N LYS A 127 2.93 -23.53 17.66
CA LYS A 127 3.00 -25.00 17.67
C LYS A 127 1.62 -25.63 17.50
N GLU A 128 0.67 -25.17 18.32
CA GLU A 128 -0.71 -25.67 18.38
C GLU A 128 -1.54 -25.28 17.15
N ASN A 129 -1.16 -24.20 16.46
CA ASN A 129 -1.89 -23.68 15.29
C ASN A 129 -1.00 -23.65 14.04
N PRO A 130 -0.80 -24.80 13.35
CA PRO A 130 -0.02 -24.87 12.11
C PRO A 130 -0.53 -23.94 11.02
N HIS A 131 -1.84 -23.69 10.96
CA HIS A 131 -2.42 -22.77 9.98
C HIS A 131 -1.92 -21.34 10.17
N LEU A 132 -2.00 -20.83 11.41
CA LEU A 132 -1.49 -19.50 11.79
C LEU A 132 -0.01 -19.35 11.48
N ARG A 133 0.79 -20.37 11.83
CA ARG A 133 2.23 -20.41 11.56
C ARG A 133 2.53 -20.33 10.07
N LYS A 134 1.86 -21.13 9.23
CA LYS A 134 2.02 -21.09 7.78
C LYS A 134 1.64 -19.74 7.19
N LEU A 135 0.53 -19.13 7.63
CA LEU A 135 0.12 -17.79 7.19
C LEU A 135 1.20 -16.74 7.52
N LEU A 136 1.70 -16.75 8.75
CA LEU A 136 2.76 -15.85 9.18
C LEU A 136 4.02 -15.99 8.30
N LEU A 137 4.48 -17.24 8.11
CA LEU A 137 5.68 -17.52 7.31
C LEU A 137 5.48 -17.16 5.83
N GLN A 138 4.29 -17.38 5.28
CA GLN A 138 3.94 -16.96 3.92
C GLN A 138 4.02 -15.44 3.74
N ILE A 139 3.54 -14.66 4.71
CA ILE A 139 3.69 -13.19 4.67
C ILE A 139 5.16 -12.81 4.72
N PHE A 140 5.91 -13.39 5.66
CA PHE A 140 7.33 -13.11 5.84
C PHE A 140 8.14 -13.40 4.58
N GLY A 141 7.84 -14.51 3.91
CA GLY A 141 8.50 -14.89 2.66
C GLY A 141 7.95 -14.21 1.41
N ALA A 142 6.87 -13.42 1.49
CA ALA A 142 6.24 -12.81 0.32
C ALA A 142 6.26 -11.27 0.33
N SER A 143 6.10 -10.62 1.48
CA SER A 143 5.84 -9.19 1.56
C SER A 143 6.63 -8.50 2.65
N LYS A 144 7.59 -7.68 2.26
CA LYS A 144 8.29 -6.77 3.18
C LYS A 144 7.35 -5.74 3.80
N PHE A 145 6.39 -5.21 3.03
CA PHE A 145 5.43 -4.23 3.56
C PHE A 145 4.60 -4.81 4.71
N LEU A 146 3.93 -5.95 4.49
CA LEU A 146 3.12 -6.58 5.54
C LEU A 146 3.98 -7.10 6.68
N SER A 147 5.15 -7.68 6.40
CA SER A 147 6.08 -8.11 7.44
C SER A 147 6.50 -6.96 8.35
N THR A 148 6.87 -5.82 7.76
CA THR A 148 7.23 -4.61 8.52
C THR A 148 6.03 -4.11 9.35
N LEU A 149 4.82 -4.16 8.80
CA LEU A 149 3.59 -3.80 9.51
C LEU A 149 3.37 -4.71 10.74
N PHE A 150 3.52 -6.03 10.58
CA PHE A 150 3.40 -7.00 11.68
C PHE A 150 4.47 -6.84 12.75
N ILE A 151 5.73 -6.73 12.34
CA ILE A 151 6.87 -6.62 13.26
C ILE A 151 6.74 -5.36 14.12
N LYS A 152 6.28 -4.26 13.51
CA LYS A 152 6.06 -3.00 14.23
C LYS A 152 4.81 -3.03 15.11
N HIS A 153 3.76 -3.75 14.70
CA HIS A 153 2.44 -3.75 15.35
C HIS A 153 1.96 -5.17 15.65
N PHE A 154 2.59 -5.79 16.65
CA PHE A 154 2.27 -7.16 17.06
C PHE A 154 0.79 -7.37 17.44
N GLN A 155 0.05 -6.33 17.84
CA GLN A 155 -1.40 -6.48 18.11
C GLN A 155 -2.19 -6.96 16.88
N LEU A 156 -1.69 -6.73 15.65
CA LEU A 156 -2.32 -7.22 14.43
C LEU A 156 -2.24 -8.75 14.29
N PHE A 157 -1.37 -9.40 15.06
CA PHE A 157 -1.18 -10.84 15.03
C PHE A 157 -2.45 -11.60 15.46
N ASP A 158 -3.19 -11.06 16.42
CA ASP A 158 -4.43 -11.70 16.91
C ASP A 158 -5.51 -11.76 15.82
N ASN A 159 -5.47 -10.81 14.87
CA ASN A 159 -6.42 -10.70 13.78
C ASN A 159 -5.94 -11.38 12.49
N LEU A 160 -4.83 -12.12 12.53
CA LEU A 160 -4.22 -12.72 11.33
C LEU A 160 -5.17 -13.68 10.62
N ILE A 161 -5.78 -14.57 11.40
CA ILE A 161 -6.70 -15.60 10.90
C ILE A 161 -7.94 -14.92 10.36
N GLU A 162 -8.56 -14.03 11.14
CA GLU A 162 -9.75 -13.29 10.73
C GLU A 162 -9.52 -12.50 9.43
N ALA A 163 -8.40 -11.78 9.32
CA ALA A 163 -8.04 -11.05 8.11
C ALA A 163 -7.94 -11.98 6.89
N SER A 164 -7.35 -13.17 7.05
CA SER A 164 -7.16 -14.14 5.96
C SER A 164 -8.45 -14.84 5.51
N GLU A 165 -9.39 -15.05 6.44
CA GLU A 165 -10.67 -15.74 6.21
C GLU A 165 -11.80 -14.77 5.82
N SER A 166 -11.60 -13.47 6.05
CA SER A 166 -12.58 -12.45 5.71
C SER A 166 -12.85 -12.32 4.21
N ILE A 167 -13.90 -11.57 3.86
CA ILE A 167 -14.22 -11.28 2.47
C ILE A 167 -13.18 -10.33 1.83
N PRO A 168 -12.74 -10.59 0.59
CA PRO A 168 -11.74 -9.74 -0.08
C PRO A 168 -12.16 -8.29 -0.28
N VAL A 169 -13.45 -8.06 -0.52
CA VAL A 169 -14.01 -6.72 -0.77
C VAL A 169 -15.08 -6.45 0.28
N LYS A 170 -14.87 -5.44 1.11
CA LYS A 170 -15.89 -4.91 2.03
C LYS A 170 -16.56 -3.70 1.38
N THR A 171 -17.88 -3.58 1.55
CA THR A 171 -18.63 -2.39 1.16
C THR A 171 -18.33 -1.23 2.13
N GLU A 172 -18.60 0.01 1.73
CA GLU A 172 -18.45 1.17 2.63
C GLU A 172 -19.25 0.98 3.92
N SER A 173 -20.47 0.43 3.83
CA SER A 173 -21.31 0.14 5.01
C SER A 173 -20.63 -0.83 5.99
N LYS A 174 -20.04 -1.93 5.51
CA LYS A 174 -19.34 -2.89 6.38
C LYS A 174 -18.08 -2.30 7.01
N LEU A 175 -17.33 -1.48 6.25
CA LEU A 175 -16.15 -0.79 6.78
C LEU A 175 -16.54 0.25 7.83
N LYS A 176 -17.64 0.99 7.61
CA LYS A 176 -18.17 1.94 8.57
C LYS A 176 -18.66 1.26 9.85
N GLU A 177 -19.31 0.10 9.72
CA GLU A 177 -19.70 -0.72 10.87
C GLU A 177 -18.49 -1.16 11.69
N ALA A 178 -17.46 -1.70 11.04
CA ALA A 178 -16.22 -2.10 11.71
C ALA A 178 -15.52 -0.92 12.40
N LEU A 179 -15.47 0.25 11.76
CA LEU A 179 -14.94 1.47 12.36
C LEU A 179 -15.74 1.88 13.60
N ASN A 180 -17.07 1.90 13.50
CA ASN A 180 -17.96 2.27 14.60
C ASN A 180 -17.80 1.33 15.80
N VAL A 181 -17.61 0.03 15.56
CA VAL A 181 -17.32 -0.95 16.61
C VAL A 181 -15.97 -0.65 17.27
N ALA A 182 -14.92 -0.38 16.48
CA ALA A 182 -13.59 -0.12 17.01
C ALA A 182 -13.53 1.11 17.94
N ILE A 183 -14.34 2.14 17.67
CA ILE A 183 -14.29 3.43 18.40
C ILE A 183 -15.37 3.59 19.48
N ARG A 184 -16.36 2.69 19.57
CA ARG A 184 -17.60 2.88 20.36
C ARG A 184 -17.35 3.27 21.81
N ASP A 185 -16.41 2.61 22.46
CA ASP A 185 -16.19 2.73 23.91
C ASP A 185 -14.96 3.59 24.27
N LYS A 186 -14.48 4.42 23.32
CA LYS A 186 -13.27 5.23 23.50
C LYS A 186 -13.63 6.64 23.95
N THR A 187 -13.11 7.05 25.10
CA THR A 187 -13.58 8.25 25.80
C THR A 187 -12.68 9.46 25.55
N ASP A 188 -11.37 9.31 25.72
CA ASP A 188 -10.39 10.35 25.43
C ASP A 188 -9.88 10.28 23.97
N LEU A 189 -9.19 11.33 23.55
CA LEU A 189 -8.72 11.48 22.17
C LEU A 189 -7.59 10.50 21.83
N GLU A 190 -6.73 10.16 22.78
CA GLU A 190 -5.60 9.25 22.56
C GLU A 190 -6.14 7.84 22.28
N GLU A 191 -7.06 7.36 23.11
CA GLU A 191 -7.78 6.10 22.88
C GLU A 191 -8.50 6.05 21.52
N LYS A 192 -9.17 7.15 21.14
CA LYS A 192 -9.84 7.29 19.85
C LYS A 192 -8.85 7.22 18.68
N ILE A 193 -7.72 7.92 18.78
CA ILE A 193 -6.65 7.87 17.78
C ILE A 193 -6.09 6.44 17.69
N GLU A 194 -5.82 5.79 18.81
CA GLU A 194 -5.34 4.41 18.86
C GLU A 194 -6.28 3.47 18.11
N ALA A 195 -7.57 3.51 18.43
CA ALA A 195 -8.59 2.68 17.80
C ALA A 195 -8.69 2.94 16.29
N LEU A 196 -8.62 4.21 15.86
CA LEU A 196 -8.63 4.57 14.44
C LEU A 196 -7.43 3.99 13.69
N ARG A 197 -6.25 3.99 14.31
CA ARG A 197 -5.02 3.40 13.74
C ARG A 197 -5.11 1.89 13.64
N ARG A 198 -5.61 1.23 14.68
CA ARG A 198 -5.83 -0.23 14.68
C ARG A 198 -6.77 -0.63 13.54
N PHE A 199 -7.95 0.01 13.46
CA PHE A 199 -8.90 -0.20 12.36
C PHE A 199 -8.24 -0.05 10.98
N LYS A 200 -7.53 1.06 10.75
CA LYS A 200 -6.82 1.30 9.48
C LYS A 200 -5.83 0.18 9.18
N ASN A 201 -5.00 -0.19 10.15
CA ASN A 201 -3.94 -1.18 9.96
C ASN A 201 -4.49 -2.60 9.75
N GLU A 202 -5.58 -2.96 10.43
CA GLU A 202 -6.30 -4.23 10.24
C GLU A 202 -6.92 -4.33 8.84
N GLU A 203 -7.55 -3.26 8.35
CA GLU A 203 -8.11 -3.24 7.01
C GLU A 203 -7.03 -3.24 5.93
N VAL A 204 -5.95 -2.49 6.11
CA VAL A 204 -4.79 -2.53 5.21
C VAL A 204 -4.19 -3.93 5.17
N LEU A 205 -4.11 -4.61 6.31
CA LEU A 205 -3.63 -5.98 6.41
C LEU A 205 -4.53 -6.95 5.64
N ARG A 206 -5.84 -6.89 5.86
CA ARG A 206 -6.83 -7.68 5.10
C ARG A 206 -6.67 -7.48 3.59
N ILE A 207 -6.59 -6.24 3.14
CA ILE A 207 -6.41 -5.90 1.72
C ILE A 207 -5.10 -6.48 1.21
N GLY A 208 -4.00 -6.30 1.94
CA GLY A 208 -2.68 -6.86 1.63
C GLY A 208 -2.69 -8.37 1.47
N PHE A 209 -3.36 -9.09 2.37
CA PHE A 209 -3.50 -10.54 2.30
C PHE A 209 -4.18 -11.02 1.02
N HIS A 210 -5.33 -10.44 0.70
CA HIS A 210 -6.07 -10.85 -0.48
C HIS A 210 -5.39 -10.40 -1.78
N ASP A 211 -4.63 -9.31 -1.76
CA ASP A 211 -3.76 -8.90 -2.87
C ASP A 211 -2.59 -9.89 -3.06
N LEU A 212 -1.91 -10.30 -1.98
CA LEU A 212 -0.88 -11.34 -2.04
C LEU A 212 -1.42 -12.66 -2.55
N ALA A 213 -2.63 -13.05 -2.13
CA ALA A 213 -3.31 -14.25 -2.57
C ALA A 213 -3.83 -14.18 -4.02
N GLY A 214 -3.68 -13.03 -4.71
CA GLY A 214 -4.21 -12.83 -6.06
C GLY A 214 -5.74 -12.81 -6.14
N ARG A 215 -6.42 -12.59 -5.01
CA ARG A 215 -7.89 -12.49 -4.91
C ARG A 215 -8.40 -11.06 -5.16
N LEU A 216 -7.50 -10.07 -5.21
CA LEU A 216 -7.80 -8.69 -5.56
C LEU A 216 -6.97 -8.27 -6.77
N SER A 217 -7.62 -7.55 -7.70
CA SER A 217 -6.91 -6.78 -8.72
C SER A 217 -6.42 -5.45 -8.13
N TYR A 218 -5.40 -4.84 -8.74
CA TYR A 218 -4.88 -3.55 -8.26
C TYR A 218 -5.99 -2.48 -8.18
N LEU A 219 -6.96 -2.48 -9.11
CA LEU A 219 -8.12 -1.58 -9.08
C LEU A 219 -8.95 -1.77 -7.80
N ARG A 220 -9.22 -3.03 -7.41
CA ARG A 220 -9.96 -3.32 -6.17
C ARG A 220 -9.15 -2.98 -4.93
N VAL A 221 -7.84 -3.17 -4.96
CA VAL A 221 -6.93 -2.72 -3.89
C VAL A 221 -7.03 -1.20 -3.73
N SER A 222 -6.91 -0.43 -4.81
CA SER A 222 -7.03 1.03 -4.75
C SER A 222 -8.37 1.49 -4.20
N GLN A 223 -9.48 0.92 -4.66
CA GLN A 223 -10.81 1.23 -4.16
C GLN A 223 -10.95 0.96 -2.66
N GLN A 224 -10.50 -0.20 -2.19
CA GLN A 224 -10.59 -0.55 -0.76
C GLN A 224 -9.71 0.37 0.09
N LEU A 225 -8.47 0.66 -0.34
CA LEU A 225 -7.58 1.58 0.37
C LEU A 225 -8.14 3.00 0.43
N SER A 226 -8.74 3.49 -0.66
CA SER A 226 -9.41 4.78 -0.70
C SER A 226 -10.59 4.84 0.26
N LEU A 227 -11.46 3.81 0.30
CA LEU A 227 -12.58 3.77 1.24
C LEU A 227 -12.13 3.81 2.70
N VAL A 228 -11.08 3.05 3.05
CA VAL A 228 -10.51 3.07 4.42
C VAL A 228 -9.98 4.47 4.76
N ALA A 229 -9.23 5.09 3.84
CA ALA A 229 -8.69 6.44 4.04
C ALA A 229 -9.79 7.48 4.22
N GLU A 230 -10.86 7.42 3.42
CA GLU A 230 -12.00 8.34 3.53
C GLU A 230 -12.73 8.20 4.86
N LEU A 231 -12.98 6.97 5.31
CA LEU A 231 -13.64 6.74 6.60
C LEU A 231 -12.78 7.27 7.75
N CYS A 232 -11.47 7.04 7.71
CA CYS A 232 -10.55 7.61 8.70
C CYS A 232 -10.54 9.13 8.67
N LEU A 233 -10.54 9.74 7.48
CA LEU A 233 -10.55 11.18 7.29
C LEU A 233 -11.85 11.82 7.80
N LYS A 234 -13.01 11.23 7.47
CA LYS A 234 -14.33 11.67 7.96
C LYS A 234 -14.42 11.60 9.49
N GLN A 235 -13.95 10.50 10.08
CA GLN A 235 -13.98 10.32 11.53
C GLN A 235 -13.01 11.28 12.25
N ALA A 236 -11.81 11.48 11.69
CA ALA A 236 -10.86 12.44 12.23
C ALA A 236 -11.37 13.88 12.14
N LEU A 237 -12.10 14.24 11.07
CA LEU A 237 -12.74 15.55 10.95
C LEU A 237 -13.80 15.76 12.03
N PHE A 238 -14.64 14.74 12.28
CA PHE A 238 -15.65 14.79 13.33
C PHE A 238 -15.01 15.10 14.69
N TRP A 239 -13.98 14.34 15.09
CA TRP A 239 -13.27 14.58 16.35
C TRP A 239 -12.51 15.92 16.38
N ALA A 240 -11.95 16.36 15.25
CA ALA A 240 -11.30 17.65 15.17
C ALA A 240 -12.26 18.82 15.45
N LYS A 241 -13.49 18.75 14.91
CA LYS A 241 -14.56 19.71 15.22
C LYS A 241 -14.94 19.64 16.70
N GLU A 242 -15.15 18.45 17.27
CA GLU A 242 -15.47 18.28 18.70
C GLU A 242 -14.40 18.92 19.60
N GLU A 243 -13.12 18.64 19.35
CA GLU A 243 -12.01 19.18 20.13
C GLU A 243 -11.90 20.70 20.05
N VAL A 244 -12.07 21.27 18.86
CA VAL A 244 -12.05 22.74 18.69
C VAL A 244 -13.27 23.38 19.37
N ASN A 245 -14.43 22.75 19.28
CA ASN A 245 -15.68 23.24 19.88
C ASN A 245 -15.67 23.27 21.42
N ARG A 246 -14.71 22.59 22.08
CA ARG A 246 -14.50 22.69 23.54
C ARG A 246 -13.95 24.05 23.96
N THR A 247 -13.25 24.75 23.07
CA THR A 247 -12.56 26.03 23.37
C THR A 247 -13.01 27.19 22.47
N PHE A 248 -13.65 26.89 21.35
CA PHE A 248 -14.20 27.88 20.41
C PHE A 248 -15.69 27.65 20.26
N SER A 249 -16.47 28.72 20.12
CA SER A 249 -17.88 28.60 19.74
C SER A 249 -17.97 27.90 18.38
N SER A 250 -18.77 26.84 18.31
CA SER A 250 -18.99 26.12 17.06
C SER A 250 -19.58 27.07 16.02
N LEU A 251 -18.96 27.11 14.85
CA LEU A 251 -19.51 27.81 13.69
C LEU A 251 -20.22 26.79 12.82
N ASN A 252 -21.53 26.96 12.65
CA ASN A 252 -22.34 26.17 11.73
C ASN A 252 -22.16 26.73 10.30
N LEU A 253 -20.93 26.69 9.81
CA LEU A 253 -20.55 27.14 8.47
C LEU A 253 -20.02 25.97 7.64
N PRO A 254 -20.22 26.00 6.31
CA PRO A 254 -19.61 25.07 5.37
C PRO A 254 -18.11 24.87 5.57
N PHE A 255 -17.69 23.59 5.67
CA PHE A 255 -16.28 23.19 5.63
C PHE A 255 -16.11 22.00 4.69
N ILE A 256 -15.23 22.18 3.71
CA ILE A 256 -15.03 21.29 2.57
C ILE A 256 -13.58 20.79 2.65
N ILE A 257 -13.42 19.47 2.71
CA ILE A 257 -12.14 18.83 2.47
C ILE A 257 -12.12 18.38 1.02
N VAL A 258 -11.28 18.99 0.21
CA VAL A 258 -11.01 18.54 -1.15
C VAL A 258 -9.86 17.54 -1.10
N VAL A 259 -10.15 16.29 -1.43
CA VAL A 259 -9.14 15.25 -1.64
C VAL A 259 -8.63 15.30 -3.07
N LEU A 260 -7.32 15.34 -3.22
CA LEU A 260 -6.62 15.46 -4.49
C LEU A 260 -5.87 14.15 -4.80
N GLY A 261 -5.13 14.15 -5.91
CA GLY A 261 -4.21 13.08 -6.26
C GLY A 261 -4.88 11.70 -6.29
N LYS A 262 -4.19 10.71 -5.70
CA LYS A 262 -4.63 9.31 -5.70
C LYS A 262 -5.91 9.07 -4.91
N LEU A 263 -6.15 9.80 -3.82
CA LEU A 263 -7.40 9.66 -3.07
C LEU A 263 -8.57 10.29 -3.82
N GLY A 264 -8.34 11.44 -4.45
CA GLY A 264 -9.34 12.12 -5.29
C GLY A 264 -9.84 11.24 -6.44
N SER A 265 -8.91 10.54 -7.12
CA SER A 265 -9.22 9.65 -8.23
C SER A 265 -9.54 8.19 -7.84
N GLN A 266 -9.49 7.84 -6.54
CA GLN A 266 -9.65 6.47 -6.03
C GLN A 266 -8.59 5.47 -6.54
N GLU A 267 -7.37 5.96 -6.75
CA GLU A 267 -6.20 5.24 -7.27
C GLU A 267 -5.12 5.07 -6.19
N MET A 268 -5.52 4.91 -4.92
CA MET A 268 -4.57 4.75 -3.80
C MET A 268 -3.75 3.46 -3.90
N ALA A 269 -2.52 3.55 -3.43
CA ALA A 269 -1.62 2.43 -3.14
C ALA A 269 -1.26 2.42 -1.64
N TYR A 270 -0.62 1.35 -1.15
CA TYR A 270 -0.39 1.09 0.28
C TYR A 270 0.27 2.23 1.07
N GLU A 271 1.22 2.93 0.44
CA GLU A 271 1.97 4.02 1.07
C GLU A 271 1.55 5.41 0.57
N SER A 272 0.32 5.56 0.09
CA SER A 272 -0.14 6.86 -0.43
C SER A 272 -0.37 7.87 0.69
N ASP A 273 0.13 9.07 0.47
CA ASP A 273 -0.18 10.25 1.28
C ASP A 273 -1.62 10.73 0.99
N LEU A 274 -2.18 11.52 1.91
CA LEU A 274 -3.46 12.21 1.71
C LEU A 274 -3.18 13.63 1.23
N ASP A 275 -3.38 13.87 -0.06
CA ASP A 275 -3.32 15.20 -0.65
C ASP A 275 -4.62 15.95 -0.34
N LEU A 276 -4.58 16.90 0.60
CA LEU A 276 -5.75 17.60 1.13
C LEU A 276 -5.70 19.10 0.89
N LEU A 277 -6.85 19.68 0.56
CA LEU A 277 -7.09 21.10 0.48
C LEU A 277 -8.34 21.44 1.30
N PHE A 278 -8.26 22.50 2.11
CA PHE A 278 -9.33 22.89 3.03
C PHE A 278 -9.98 24.19 2.57
N ILE A 279 -11.29 24.14 2.36
CA ILE A 279 -12.11 25.29 1.97
C ILE A 279 -13.20 25.49 3.01
N TYR A 280 -13.50 26.73 3.36
CA TYR A 280 -14.71 27.07 4.09
C TYR A 280 -15.53 28.07 3.28
N ASP A 281 -16.83 28.15 3.59
CA ASP A 281 -17.71 29.14 2.97
C ASP A 281 -18.52 29.89 4.04
N TYR A 282 -18.99 31.07 3.67
CA TYR A 282 -19.82 31.93 4.51
C TYR A 282 -20.80 32.71 3.61
N PRO A 283 -21.93 33.22 4.17
CA PRO A 283 -22.83 34.09 3.40
C PRO A 283 -22.10 35.27 2.77
N GLN A 284 -22.43 35.65 1.53
CA GLN A 284 -21.71 36.71 0.81
C GLN A 284 -21.74 38.06 1.55
N ASP A 285 -22.86 38.34 2.21
CA ASP A 285 -23.15 39.51 3.03
C ASP A 285 -22.67 39.39 4.48
N ALA A 286 -21.92 38.33 4.82
CA ALA A 286 -21.35 38.14 6.15
C ALA A 286 -20.48 39.34 6.58
N GLU A 287 -20.64 39.75 7.84
CA GLU A 287 -19.79 40.77 8.44
C GLU A 287 -18.31 40.36 8.47
N LEU A 288 -17.41 41.35 8.46
CA LEU A 288 -15.97 41.13 8.53
C LEU A 288 -15.55 40.32 9.77
N SER A 289 -16.23 40.57 10.90
CA SER A 289 -16.06 39.85 12.17
C SER A 289 -16.28 38.33 11.99
N LEU A 290 -17.37 37.93 11.33
CA LEU A 290 -17.69 36.54 11.04
C LEU A 290 -16.66 35.93 10.07
N LYS A 291 -16.28 36.66 9.01
CA LYS A 291 -15.27 36.19 8.04
C LYS A 291 -13.92 35.89 8.70
N GLN A 292 -13.47 36.76 9.59
CA GLN A 292 -12.22 36.59 10.37
C GLN A 292 -12.33 35.43 11.36
N ASN A 293 -13.43 35.36 12.11
CA ASN A 293 -13.67 34.28 13.08
C ASN A 293 -13.76 32.91 12.39
N ALA A 294 -14.43 32.82 11.24
CA ALA A 294 -14.52 31.62 10.43
C ALA A 294 -13.13 31.13 9.99
N HIS A 295 -12.28 32.03 9.52
CA HIS A 295 -10.91 31.68 9.14
C HIS A 295 -10.14 31.07 10.31
N VAL A 296 -10.14 31.74 11.48
CA VAL A 296 -9.42 31.28 12.68
C VAL A 296 -9.94 29.93 13.15
N TYR A 297 -11.26 29.76 13.18
CA TYR A 297 -11.91 28.51 13.57
C TYR A 297 -11.50 27.36 12.65
N PHE A 298 -11.62 27.52 11.32
CA PHE A 298 -11.33 26.45 10.39
C PHE A 298 -9.84 26.14 10.24
N VAL A 299 -8.94 27.11 10.44
CA VAL A 299 -7.51 26.84 10.58
C VAL A 299 -7.25 25.90 11.76
N LYS A 300 -7.90 26.11 12.91
CA LYS A 300 -7.77 25.23 14.08
C LYS A 300 -8.34 23.84 13.82
N VAL A 301 -9.48 23.74 13.16
CA VAL A 301 -10.08 22.45 12.75
C VAL A 301 -9.12 21.70 11.82
N ALA A 302 -8.59 22.36 10.78
CA ALA A 302 -7.66 21.74 9.84
C ALA A 302 -6.36 21.29 10.53
N GLN A 303 -5.77 22.11 11.41
CA GLN A 303 -4.59 21.74 12.19
C GLN A 303 -4.84 20.54 13.11
N ARG A 304 -5.99 20.54 13.80
CA ARG A 304 -6.37 19.42 14.69
C ARG A 304 -6.62 18.14 13.90
N LEU A 305 -7.28 18.23 12.75
CA LEU A 305 -7.49 17.12 11.84
C LEU A 305 -6.15 16.51 11.38
N ILE A 306 -5.23 17.35 10.89
CA ILE A 306 -3.90 16.89 10.48
C ILE A 306 -3.22 16.19 11.65
N SER A 307 -3.25 16.79 12.84
CA SER A 307 -2.68 16.21 14.06
C SER A 307 -3.26 14.82 14.36
N ILE A 308 -4.59 14.66 14.35
CA ILE A 308 -5.27 13.36 14.55
C ILE A 308 -4.87 12.34 13.49
N LEU A 309 -4.54 12.75 12.27
CA LEU A 309 -4.13 11.85 11.18
C LEU A 309 -2.64 11.52 11.16
N THR A 310 -1.77 12.41 11.67
CA THR A 310 -0.31 12.30 11.53
C THR A 310 0.43 12.00 12.83
N LEU A 311 -0.18 12.25 14.00
CA LEU A 311 0.50 12.06 15.29
C LEU A 311 1.06 10.64 15.40
N PRO A 312 2.36 10.50 15.74
CA PRO A 312 2.95 9.19 16.03
C PRO A 312 2.22 8.51 17.17
N HIS A 313 1.95 7.21 17.02
CA HIS A 313 1.32 6.39 18.05
C HIS A 313 2.02 5.04 18.18
N THR A 314 1.98 4.47 19.37
CA THR A 314 2.51 3.14 19.70
C THR A 314 1.94 2.01 18.83
N VAL A 315 0.70 2.12 18.35
CA VAL A 315 0.02 1.13 17.50
C VAL A 315 0.23 1.34 16.01
N GLY A 316 1.01 2.37 15.65
CA GLY A 316 1.52 2.54 14.29
C GLY A 316 1.12 3.81 13.55
N PRO A 317 1.56 3.90 12.30
CA PRO A 317 1.44 5.13 11.53
C PRO A 317 0.00 5.37 11.10
N GLY A 318 -0.40 6.63 11.20
CA GLY A 318 -1.61 7.13 10.57
C GLY A 318 -1.45 7.32 9.08
N TYR A 319 -2.01 8.42 8.59
CA TYR A 319 -1.75 8.88 7.25
C TYR A 319 -0.80 10.06 7.29
N LYS A 320 0.13 10.08 6.34
CA LYS A 320 0.82 11.34 6.02
C LYS A 320 -0.18 12.23 5.29
N VAL A 321 -0.15 13.52 5.60
CA VAL A 321 -1.03 14.51 4.98
C VAL A 321 -0.16 15.51 4.24
N ASP A 322 -0.44 15.71 2.96
CA ASP A 322 0.19 16.73 2.12
C ASP A 322 -0.82 17.82 1.78
N THR A 323 -0.51 19.05 2.16
CA THR A 323 -1.34 20.23 1.88
C THR A 323 -0.67 21.20 0.93
N ARG A 324 0.42 20.80 0.26
CA ARG A 324 1.23 21.69 -0.59
C ARG A 324 0.56 22.05 -1.92
N LEU A 325 -0.50 21.35 -2.32
CA LEU A 325 -1.27 21.62 -3.54
C LEU A 325 -2.41 22.64 -3.33
N ARG A 326 -2.45 23.31 -2.17
CA ARG A 326 -3.38 24.43 -1.92
C ARG A 326 -2.96 25.70 -2.68
N PRO A 327 -3.86 26.69 -2.88
CA PRO A 327 -3.51 27.97 -3.52
C PRO A 327 -2.26 28.61 -2.92
N SER A 328 -1.34 29.06 -3.79
CA SER A 328 -0.03 29.60 -3.39
C SER A 328 0.89 28.61 -2.65
N GLY A 329 0.57 27.32 -2.70
CA GLY A 329 1.33 26.20 -2.16
C GLY A 329 1.70 26.36 -0.69
N ARG A 330 2.96 26.07 -0.34
CA ARG A 330 3.47 26.16 1.04
C ARG A 330 3.39 27.57 1.64
N PHE A 331 3.33 28.60 0.79
CA PHE A 331 3.28 30.00 1.20
C PHE A 331 1.85 30.53 1.33
N GLY A 332 0.86 29.77 0.85
CA GLY A 332 -0.55 30.09 1.02
C GLY A 332 -1.11 29.70 2.39
N PRO A 333 -2.25 30.29 2.79
CA PRO A 333 -2.94 29.92 4.03
C PRO A 333 -3.34 28.44 3.98
N LEU A 334 -3.37 27.78 5.14
CA LEU A 334 -3.74 26.37 5.25
C LEU A 334 -5.18 26.11 4.80
N VAL A 335 -6.06 27.08 5.06
CA VAL A 335 -7.49 27.04 4.72
C VAL A 335 -7.84 28.33 3.98
N VAL A 336 -8.61 28.21 2.90
CA VAL A 336 -9.05 29.35 2.07
C VAL A 336 -10.58 29.46 2.08
N SER A 337 -11.11 30.68 1.95
CA SER A 337 -12.55 30.83 1.69
C SER A 337 -12.88 30.40 0.26
N LEU A 338 -14.11 29.93 0.02
CA LEU A 338 -14.58 29.52 -1.30
C LEU A 338 -14.45 30.67 -2.32
N GLU A 339 -14.75 31.90 -1.89
CA GLU A 339 -14.57 33.13 -2.65
C GLU A 339 -13.10 33.34 -3.05
N SER A 340 -12.17 33.24 -2.10
CA SER A 340 -10.73 33.41 -2.36
C SER A 340 -10.19 32.32 -3.28
N PHE A 341 -10.64 31.07 -3.08
CA PHE A 341 -10.31 29.94 -3.92
C PHE A 341 -10.75 30.18 -5.38
N LYS A 342 -12.00 30.61 -5.57
CA LYS A 342 -12.53 30.93 -6.91
C LYS A 342 -11.71 32.05 -7.57
N SER A 343 -11.47 33.15 -6.86
CA SER A 343 -10.68 34.27 -7.37
C SER A 343 -9.25 33.86 -7.74
N TYR A 344 -8.61 33.01 -6.93
CA TYR A 344 -7.28 32.49 -7.23
C TYR A 344 -7.26 31.67 -8.53
N TYR A 345 -8.18 30.71 -8.70
CA TYR A 345 -8.23 29.90 -9.92
C TYR A 345 -8.63 30.68 -11.17
N GLN A 346 -9.39 31.77 -11.01
CA GLN A 346 -9.75 32.63 -12.14
C GLN A 346 -8.58 33.52 -12.62
N ASN A 347 -7.66 33.89 -11.73
CA ASN A 347 -6.71 34.97 -11.99
C ASN A 347 -5.22 34.57 -11.90
N GLN A 348 -4.88 33.52 -11.15
CA GLN A 348 -3.49 33.23 -10.75
C GLN A 348 -3.07 31.75 -10.93
N ALA A 349 -4.02 30.82 -10.94
CA ALA A 349 -3.71 29.40 -10.99
C ALA A 349 -2.93 29.00 -12.25
N GLN A 350 -1.98 28.10 -12.06
CA GLN A 350 -1.11 27.57 -13.10
C GLN A 350 -1.74 26.33 -13.76
N PRO A 351 -1.33 25.97 -15.00
CA PRO A 351 -1.90 24.84 -15.75
C PRO A 351 -1.92 23.51 -14.97
N TRP A 352 -0.86 23.23 -14.20
CA TRP A 352 -0.76 22.02 -13.39
C TRP A 352 -1.77 21.96 -12.23
N GLU A 353 -2.25 23.11 -11.76
CA GLU A 353 -3.29 23.19 -10.74
C GLU A 353 -4.64 22.76 -11.31
N PHE A 354 -4.92 23.09 -12.59
CA PHE A 354 -6.09 22.57 -13.29
C PHE A 354 -5.99 21.05 -13.52
N GLN A 355 -4.80 20.52 -13.86
CA GLN A 355 -4.59 19.06 -13.92
C GLN A 355 -4.86 18.40 -12.56
N THR A 356 -4.51 19.07 -11.46
CA THR A 356 -4.79 18.60 -10.10
C THR A 356 -6.29 18.62 -9.82
N LEU A 357 -7.01 19.67 -10.23
CA LEU A 357 -8.47 19.78 -10.07
C LEU A 357 -9.28 18.77 -10.88
N LEU A 358 -8.72 18.18 -11.95
CA LEU A 358 -9.37 17.08 -12.67
C LEU A 358 -9.63 15.87 -11.76
N LYS A 359 -8.69 15.57 -10.85
CA LYS A 359 -8.79 14.46 -9.89
C LYS A 359 -9.50 14.86 -8.59
N ALA A 360 -9.72 16.16 -8.36
CA ALA A 360 -10.24 16.67 -7.10
C ALA A 360 -11.66 16.20 -6.81
N ARG A 361 -11.88 15.69 -5.60
CA ARG A 361 -13.19 15.28 -5.09
C ARG A 361 -13.39 15.86 -3.71
N ALA A 362 -14.59 16.34 -3.42
CA ALA A 362 -14.87 16.84 -2.09
C ALA A 362 -15.42 15.74 -1.18
N ILE A 363 -14.98 15.79 0.07
CA ILE A 363 -15.56 15.06 1.20
C ILE A 363 -16.29 16.12 2.02
N ILE A 364 -17.62 16.10 1.95
CA ILE A 364 -18.48 17.09 2.60
C ILE A 364 -19.73 16.41 3.18
N GLU A 365 -20.35 17.07 4.14
CA GLU A 365 -21.73 16.83 4.55
C GLU A 365 -22.69 17.39 3.45
N ASN A 366 -23.88 16.81 3.31
CA ASN A 366 -24.59 16.58 2.03
C ASN A 366 -24.88 17.77 1.08
N ASP A 367 -24.94 19.01 1.56
CA ASP A 367 -25.50 20.16 0.82
C ASP A 367 -24.50 20.96 -0.03
N LEU A 368 -23.20 20.70 0.14
CA LEU A 368 -22.12 21.46 -0.53
C LEU A 368 -21.44 20.68 -1.66
N SER A 369 -21.74 19.38 -1.78
CA SER A 369 -21.12 18.49 -2.76
C SER A 369 -21.42 18.92 -4.20
N GLU A 370 -22.67 19.27 -4.48
CA GLU A 370 -23.12 19.77 -5.78
C GLU A 370 -22.53 21.15 -6.08
N LYS A 371 -22.55 22.07 -5.11
CA LYS A 371 -21.96 23.42 -5.26
C LYS A 371 -20.46 23.34 -5.57
N TRP A 372 -19.72 22.48 -4.87
CA TRP A 372 -18.31 22.23 -5.16
C TRP A 372 -18.13 21.68 -6.58
N GLU A 373 -18.95 20.71 -6.99
CA GLU A 373 -18.78 20.08 -8.29
C GLU A 373 -19.06 21.05 -9.43
N ILE A 374 -20.10 21.88 -9.33
CA ILE A 374 -20.38 22.95 -10.28
C ILE A 374 -19.18 23.91 -10.35
N LEU A 375 -18.72 24.43 -9.20
CA LEU A 375 -17.58 25.34 -9.16
C LEU A 375 -16.33 24.71 -9.80
N ARG A 376 -16.01 23.46 -9.45
CA ARG A 376 -14.85 22.76 -9.97
C ARG A 376 -14.95 22.61 -11.50
N GLN A 377 -16.11 22.23 -12.01
CA GLN A 377 -16.32 22.08 -13.45
C GLN A 377 -16.22 23.43 -14.17
N ASP A 378 -16.80 24.50 -13.61
CA ASP A 378 -16.70 25.85 -14.16
C ASP A 378 -15.24 26.35 -14.19
N LEU A 379 -14.47 26.09 -13.14
CA LEU A 379 -13.06 26.46 -13.09
C LEU A 379 -12.22 25.68 -14.10
N VAL A 380 -12.45 24.37 -14.23
CA VAL A 380 -11.63 23.48 -15.07
C VAL A 380 -12.00 23.59 -16.55
N TYR A 381 -13.29 23.69 -16.88
CA TYR A 381 -13.80 23.60 -18.25
C TYR A 381 -14.48 24.89 -18.74
N GLY A 382 -14.52 25.95 -17.92
CA GLY A 382 -15.16 27.22 -18.29
C GLY A 382 -14.31 28.13 -19.17
N LYS A 383 -13.00 27.87 -19.28
CA LYS A 383 -12.08 28.59 -20.17
C LYS A 383 -11.58 27.66 -21.28
N GLU A 384 -11.44 28.21 -22.47
CA GLU A 384 -10.83 27.54 -23.61
C GLU A 384 -9.38 28.00 -23.72
N VAL A 385 -8.46 27.17 -23.24
CA VAL A 385 -7.02 27.45 -23.26
C VAL A 385 -6.30 26.18 -23.64
N ASP A 386 -5.35 26.29 -24.57
CA ASP A 386 -4.46 25.19 -24.91
C ASP A 386 -3.23 25.21 -24.00
N TRP A 387 -3.16 24.24 -23.07
CA TRP A 387 -2.07 24.08 -22.11
C TRP A 387 -1.01 23.08 -22.56
N LYS A 388 -0.99 22.70 -23.85
CA LYS A 388 -0.09 21.66 -24.39
C LYS A 388 1.37 21.94 -24.06
N GLU A 389 1.85 23.15 -24.34
CA GLU A 389 3.26 23.52 -24.15
C GLU A 389 3.65 23.54 -22.66
N GLU A 390 2.82 24.10 -21.79
CA GLU A 390 3.09 24.18 -20.35
C GLU A 390 3.08 22.80 -19.68
N ILE A 391 2.15 21.94 -20.07
CA ILE A 391 2.09 20.55 -19.57
C ILE A 391 3.33 19.77 -20.03
N ARG A 392 3.75 19.95 -21.30
CA ARG A 392 4.98 19.33 -21.82
C ARG A 392 6.21 19.83 -21.08
N ASN A 393 6.38 21.14 -20.94
CA ASN A 393 7.52 21.75 -20.25
C ASN A 393 7.59 21.31 -18.78
N MET A 394 6.45 21.24 -18.10
CA MET A 394 6.41 20.69 -16.74
C MET A 394 6.82 19.21 -16.71
N ARG A 395 6.33 18.40 -17.65
CA ARG A 395 6.68 16.98 -17.74
C ARG A 395 8.18 16.77 -17.92
N GLU A 396 8.79 17.51 -18.84
CA GLU A 396 10.22 17.41 -19.14
C GLU A 396 11.08 17.87 -17.96
N ARG A 397 10.64 18.90 -17.21
CA ARG A 397 11.28 19.28 -15.94
C ARG A 397 11.23 18.13 -14.93
N ILE A 398 10.07 17.50 -14.73
CA ILE A 398 9.92 16.35 -13.81
C ILE A 398 10.81 15.18 -14.24
N LEU A 399 10.90 14.91 -15.55
CA LEU A 399 11.75 13.86 -16.10
C LEU A 399 13.22 14.13 -15.74
N LYS A 400 13.70 15.34 -16.02
CA LYS A 400 15.08 15.76 -15.76
C LYS A 400 15.44 15.75 -14.27
N GLU A 401 14.55 16.22 -13.40
CA GLU A 401 14.84 16.40 -11.98
C GLU A 401 14.66 15.13 -11.15
N ARG A 402 13.76 14.21 -11.54
CA ARG A 402 13.34 13.10 -10.68
C ARG A 402 13.53 11.71 -11.26
N ALA A 403 13.65 11.55 -12.58
CA ALA A 403 13.68 10.21 -13.16
C ALA A 403 14.98 9.47 -12.86
N GLY A 404 16.12 10.16 -12.98
CA GLY A 404 17.45 9.61 -12.68
C GLY A 404 17.77 8.33 -13.47
N GLU A 405 17.22 8.18 -14.68
CA GLU A 405 17.41 6.99 -15.50
C GLU A 405 18.85 6.96 -16.03
N GLU A 406 19.59 5.93 -15.64
CA GLU A 406 20.99 5.72 -16.04
C GLU A 406 21.21 4.23 -16.33
N ASN A 407 21.98 3.93 -17.37
CA ASN A 407 22.28 2.56 -17.82
C ASN A 407 20.98 1.74 -18.04
N ASP A 408 20.91 0.54 -17.47
CA ASP A 408 19.74 -0.38 -17.57
C ASP A 408 18.66 -0.11 -16.51
N LYS A 409 18.73 1.01 -15.77
CA LYS A 409 17.75 1.34 -14.74
C LYS A 409 16.70 2.31 -15.25
N PHE A 410 15.46 2.10 -14.82
CA PHE A 410 14.35 2.94 -15.25
C PHE A 410 13.37 3.24 -14.12
N ASN A 411 12.58 4.30 -14.30
CA ASN A 411 11.59 4.74 -13.32
C ASN A 411 10.16 4.49 -13.81
N LEU A 412 9.39 3.67 -13.07
CA LEU A 412 8.01 3.32 -13.45
C LEU A 412 7.06 4.51 -13.50
N LYS A 413 7.30 5.53 -12.67
CA LYS A 413 6.38 6.66 -12.49
C LYS A 413 6.78 7.87 -13.31
N VAL A 414 7.99 8.39 -13.07
CA VAL A 414 8.46 9.67 -13.64
C VAL A 414 9.37 9.49 -14.87
N GLY A 415 9.80 8.26 -15.17
CA GLY A 415 10.68 7.95 -16.32
C GLY A 415 9.97 8.02 -17.66
N LYS A 416 10.72 7.88 -18.76
CA LYS A 416 10.15 7.89 -20.12
C LYS A 416 9.15 6.75 -20.29
N GLY A 417 7.99 6.98 -20.91
CA GLY A 417 6.93 5.97 -21.03
C GLY A 417 6.33 5.52 -19.68
N GLY A 418 6.56 6.28 -18.61
CA GLY A 418 6.08 5.99 -17.26
C GLY A 418 4.63 6.42 -17.01
N LEU A 419 4.14 6.15 -15.80
CA LEU A 419 2.76 6.48 -15.39
C LEU A 419 2.43 7.97 -15.58
N ILE A 420 3.36 8.88 -15.29
CA ILE A 420 3.10 10.33 -15.38
C ILE A 420 2.79 10.75 -16.82
N GLU A 421 3.42 10.18 -17.85
CA GLU A 421 3.11 10.53 -19.24
C GLU A 421 1.68 10.14 -19.59
N ILE A 422 1.25 8.95 -19.18
CA ILE A 422 -0.12 8.50 -19.39
C ILE A 422 -1.11 9.41 -18.65
N GLU A 423 -0.84 9.72 -17.37
CA GLU A 423 -1.69 10.58 -16.56
C GLU A 423 -1.77 12.00 -17.14
N PHE A 424 -0.64 12.61 -17.49
CA PHE A 424 -0.59 13.97 -18.03
C PHE A 424 -1.24 14.08 -19.39
N LEU A 425 -1.04 13.09 -20.26
CA LEU A 425 -1.67 13.06 -21.58
C LEU A 425 -3.19 12.92 -21.46
N THR A 426 -3.64 12.04 -20.58
CA THR A 426 -5.09 11.91 -20.28
C THR A 426 -5.65 13.22 -19.77
N GLN A 427 -4.96 13.87 -18.83
CA GLN A 427 -5.37 15.16 -18.27
C GLN A 427 -5.35 16.29 -19.31
N TYR A 428 -4.36 16.32 -20.19
CA TYR A 428 -4.31 17.25 -21.31
C TYR A 428 -5.56 17.10 -22.18
N LEU A 429 -5.86 15.88 -22.64
CA LEU A 429 -7.05 15.61 -23.45
C LEU A 429 -8.35 15.97 -22.70
N GLN A 430 -8.40 15.76 -21.40
CA GLN A 430 -9.54 16.20 -20.58
C GLN A 430 -9.67 17.73 -20.53
N LEU A 431 -8.57 18.48 -20.33
CA LEU A 431 -8.61 19.94 -20.32
C LEU A 431 -9.00 20.50 -21.69
N THR A 432 -8.46 19.92 -22.76
CA THR A 432 -8.73 20.36 -24.14
C THR A 432 -10.16 20.06 -24.58
N TYR A 433 -10.63 18.82 -24.37
CA TYR A 433 -11.89 18.35 -24.94
C TYR A 433 -13.03 18.26 -23.93
N GLY A 434 -12.74 18.32 -22.63
CA GLY A 434 -13.72 18.07 -21.58
C GLY A 434 -14.86 19.09 -21.59
N ARG A 435 -14.65 20.31 -22.07
CA ARG A 435 -15.71 21.33 -22.22
C ARG A 435 -16.83 20.85 -23.15
N GLU A 436 -16.49 20.38 -24.34
CA GLU A 436 -17.42 19.87 -25.36
C GLU A 436 -17.90 18.45 -25.03
N TYR A 437 -17.00 17.61 -24.53
CA TYR A 437 -17.20 16.19 -24.34
C TYR A 437 -17.28 15.84 -22.85
N SER A 438 -18.45 16.03 -22.24
CA SER A 438 -18.62 15.78 -20.80
C SER A 438 -18.35 14.33 -20.38
N MET A 439 -18.47 13.37 -21.29
CA MET A 439 -18.21 11.95 -21.01
C MET A 439 -16.76 11.64 -20.66
N ILE A 440 -15.79 12.50 -20.99
CA ILE A 440 -14.38 12.27 -20.61
C ILE A 440 -14.03 12.84 -19.24
N ARG A 441 -14.95 13.52 -18.53
CA ARG A 441 -14.70 14.20 -17.25
C ARG A 441 -14.58 13.24 -16.04
N HIS A 442 -14.01 12.05 -16.25
CA HIS A 442 -13.75 11.08 -15.20
C HIS A 442 -12.51 11.43 -14.38
N ARG A 443 -12.58 11.27 -13.06
CA ARG A 443 -11.42 11.46 -12.17
C ARG A 443 -10.39 10.34 -12.25
N HIS A 444 -10.89 9.11 -12.43
CA HIS A 444 -10.06 7.91 -12.51
C HIS A 444 -9.44 7.82 -13.90
N THR A 445 -8.11 7.72 -13.97
CA THR A 445 -7.34 7.85 -15.22
C THR A 445 -7.76 6.81 -16.26
N LEU A 446 -7.91 5.55 -15.83
CA LEU A 446 -8.33 4.47 -16.72
C LEU A 446 -9.73 4.69 -17.33
N GLU A 447 -10.66 5.26 -16.57
CA GLU A 447 -12.03 5.49 -17.05
C GLU A 447 -12.05 6.68 -18.02
N ALA A 448 -11.27 7.72 -17.75
CA ALA A 448 -11.05 8.81 -18.69
C ALA A 448 -10.46 8.32 -20.01
N LEU A 449 -9.42 7.48 -19.98
CA LEU A 449 -8.83 6.89 -21.18
C LEU A 449 -9.81 6.04 -22.00
N LYS A 450 -10.63 5.22 -21.32
CA LYS A 450 -11.67 4.44 -21.99
C LYS A 450 -12.72 5.35 -22.65
N ALA A 451 -13.13 6.41 -21.97
CA ALA A 451 -14.09 7.38 -22.52
C ALA A 451 -13.51 8.16 -23.71
N ILE A 452 -12.24 8.59 -23.62
CA ILE A 452 -11.50 9.24 -24.72
C ILE A 452 -11.45 8.33 -25.95
N ARG A 453 -11.14 7.03 -25.75
CA ARG A 453 -11.16 6.02 -26.83
C ARG A 453 -12.55 5.88 -27.46
N SER A 454 -13.58 5.69 -26.64
CA SER A 454 -14.95 5.50 -27.12
C SER A 454 -15.51 6.74 -27.82
N GLY A 455 -15.04 7.93 -27.44
CA GLY A 455 -15.39 9.19 -28.09
C GLY A 455 -14.59 9.48 -29.37
N GLY A 456 -13.63 8.64 -29.75
CA GLY A 456 -12.82 8.83 -30.96
C GLY A 456 -11.83 10.01 -30.88
N LEU A 457 -11.58 10.56 -29.69
CA LEU A 457 -10.68 11.71 -29.47
C LEU A 457 -9.20 11.33 -29.57
N LEU A 458 -8.91 10.03 -29.59
CA LEU A 458 -7.59 9.47 -29.81
C LEU A 458 -7.72 8.24 -30.71
N LYS A 459 -6.73 7.97 -31.58
CA LYS A 459 -6.79 6.78 -32.44
C LYS A 459 -6.84 5.54 -31.57
N GLU A 460 -7.66 4.57 -31.96
CA GLU A 460 -7.92 3.37 -31.15
C GLU A 460 -6.62 2.63 -30.75
N LYS A 461 -5.66 2.54 -31.67
CA LYS A 461 -4.34 1.94 -31.41
C LYS A 461 -3.56 2.67 -30.31
N GLU A 462 -3.56 4.00 -30.33
CA GLU A 462 -2.85 4.85 -29.36
C GLU A 462 -3.53 4.75 -27.99
N ALA A 463 -4.85 4.83 -27.96
CA ALA A 463 -5.62 4.69 -26.72
C ALA A 463 -5.44 3.31 -26.08
N ASN A 464 -5.41 2.24 -26.88
CA ASN A 464 -5.19 0.88 -26.37
C ASN A 464 -3.79 0.73 -25.76
N VAL A 465 -2.75 1.34 -26.36
CA VAL A 465 -1.39 1.37 -25.79
C VAL A 465 -1.38 2.05 -24.43
N LEU A 466 -2.04 3.21 -24.29
CA LEU A 466 -2.11 3.94 -23.01
C LEU A 466 -2.89 3.16 -21.94
N ILE A 467 -4.01 2.53 -22.31
CA ILE A 467 -4.81 1.71 -21.39
C ILE A 467 -4.01 0.49 -20.92
N GLU A 468 -3.35 -0.22 -21.82
CA GLU A 468 -2.49 -1.36 -21.48
C GLU A 468 -1.31 -0.92 -20.60
N GLY A 469 -0.62 0.15 -21.01
CA GLY A 469 0.46 0.79 -20.25
C GLY A 469 0.06 1.15 -18.84
N TYR A 470 -1.11 1.79 -18.67
CA TYR A 470 -1.62 2.19 -17.37
C TYR A 470 -1.89 0.98 -16.47
N ASN A 471 -2.64 -0.01 -16.98
CA ASN A 471 -2.95 -1.22 -16.23
C ASN A 471 -1.69 -1.96 -15.80
N PHE A 472 -0.71 -2.08 -16.71
CA PHE A 472 0.54 -2.79 -16.47
C PHE A 472 1.42 -2.07 -15.44
N LEU A 473 1.69 -0.79 -15.65
CA LEU A 473 2.54 0.01 -14.76
C LEU A 473 1.90 0.22 -13.39
N LYS A 474 0.56 0.33 -13.29
CA LYS A 474 -0.12 0.38 -11.99
C LYS A 474 -0.05 -0.96 -11.25
N ALA A 475 -0.25 -2.08 -11.94
CA ALA A 475 -0.08 -3.39 -11.32
C ALA A 475 1.35 -3.57 -10.77
N LEU A 476 2.36 -3.11 -11.51
CA LEU A 476 3.76 -3.08 -11.07
C LEU A 476 3.97 -2.15 -9.86
N GLU A 477 3.44 -0.93 -9.87
CA GLU A 477 3.51 0.01 -8.73
C GLU A 477 2.95 -0.63 -7.45
N HIS A 478 1.76 -1.22 -7.53
CA HIS A 478 1.13 -1.90 -6.39
C HIS A 478 1.99 -3.05 -5.88
N ARG A 479 2.52 -3.86 -6.79
CA ARG A 479 3.32 -5.02 -6.43
C ARG A 479 4.65 -4.62 -5.80
N LEU A 480 5.30 -3.59 -6.34
CA LEU A 480 6.53 -3.03 -5.79
C LEU A 480 6.33 -2.52 -4.36
N ASN A 481 5.23 -1.79 -4.11
CA ASN A 481 4.88 -1.34 -2.75
C ASN A 481 4.67 -2.54 -1.82
N LEU A 482 3.85 -3.51 -2.21
CA LEU A 482 3.47 -4.63 -1.36
C LEU A 482 4.65 -5.58 -1.06
N LEU A 483 5.41 -5.98 -2.06
CA LEU A 483 6.48 -6.97 -1.87
C LEU A 483 7.72 -6.35 -1.22
N TYR A 484 8.06 -5.13 -1.58
CA TYR A 484 9.35 -4.52 -1.23
C TYR A 484 9.26 -3.30 -0.32
N GLY A 485 8.06 -2.76 -0.07
CA GLY A 485 7.90 -1.50 0.68
C GLY A 485 8.65 -0.34 0.02
N ARG A 486 8.75 -0.36 -1.31
CA ARG A 486 9.48 0.64 -2.10
C ARG A 486 8.48 1.58 -2.79
N PRO A 487 8.70 2.91 -2.75
CA PRO A 487 7.93 3.87 -3.53
C PRO A 487 8.02 3.61 -5.04
N SER A 488 7.02 4.06 -5.80
CA SER A 488 6.95 3.84 -7.25
C SER A 488 7.89 4.70 -8.09
N ASP A 489 8.49 5.73 -7.50
CA ASP A 489 9.58 6.50 -8.11
C ASP A 489 10.96 5.89 -7.81
N THR A 490 11.02 4.65 -7.34
CA THR A 490 12.27 3.90 -7.24
C THR A 490 12.76 3.47 -8.62
N LEU A 491 14.06 3.60 -8.86
CA LEU A 491 14.73 3.04 -10.05
C LEU A 491 14.74 1.50 -9.99
N LEU A 492 14.29 0.87 -11.06
CA LEU A 492 14.29 -0.58 -11.21
C LEU A 492 15.29 -1.01 -12.28
N SER A 493 16.05 -2.06 -11.98
CA SER A 493 16.85 -2.78 -12.96
C SER A 493 16.07 -3.93 -13.60
N SER A 494 16.61 -4.50 -14.68
CA SER A 494 16.14 -5.75 -15.27
C SER A 494 16.05 -6.91 -14.27
N ASN A 495 16.96 -6.96 -13.29
CA ASN A 495 16.94 -7.98 -12.24
C ASN A 495 15.81 -7.74 -11.25
N ASP A 496 15.57 -6.48 -10.83
CA ASP A 496 14.44 -6.15 -9.95
C ASP A 496 13.10 -6.54 -10.62
N LEU A 497 12.95 -6.31 -11.93
CA LEU A 497 11.75 -6.73 -12.66
C LEU A 497 11.57 -8.25 -12.69
N ARG A 498 12.63 -9.00 -13.00
CA ARG A 498 12.57 -10.47 -13.03
C ARG A 498 12.24 -11.04 -11.66
N GLU A 499 12.86 -10.49 -10.62
CA GLU A 499 12.62 -10.87 -9.23
C GLU A 499 11.15 -10.60 -8.85
N LEU A 500 10.64 -9.40 -9.15
CA LEU A 500 9.26 -9.02 -8.88
C LEU A 500 8.26 -9.92 -9.64
N TRP A 501 8.58 -10.30 -10.87
CA TRP A 501 7.72 -11.17 -11.69
C TRP A 501 7.75 -12.63 -11.21
N GLN A 502 8.92 -13.12 -10.79
CA GLN A 502 9.11 -14.43 -10.18
C GLN A 502 8.39 -14.54 -8.84
N HIS A 503 8.36 -13.44 -8.08
CA HIS A 503 7.83 -13.38 -6.73
C HIS A 503 6.56 -12.52 -6.63
N TRP A 504 5.71 -12.53 -7.66
CA TRP A 504 4.48 -11.72 -7.75
C TRP A 504 3.52 -11.87 -6.55
N GLY A 505 3.67 -12.91 -5.75
CA GLY A 505 2.81 -13.23 -4.62
C GLY A 505 2.37 -14.68 -4.72
N LEU A 506 1.39 -15.05 -3.90
CA LEU A 506 0.79 -16.39 -3.90
C LEU A 506 -0.16 -16.57 -5.10
N GLY A 507 -0.57 -15.47 -5.73
CA GLY A 507 -1.31 -15.44 -7.00
C GLY A 507 -0.43 -15.36 -8.25
N LYS A 508 -1.05 -15.41 -9.43
CA LYS A 508 -0.36 -15.22 -10.72
C LYS A 508 -0.33 -13.72 -11.11
N PRO A 509 0.69 -13.28 -11.87
CA PRO A 509 0.65 -11.97 -12.51
C PRO A 509 -0.63 -11.80 -13.34
N PRO A 510 -1.25 -10.61 -13.35
CA PRO A 510 -2.46 -10.35 -14.14
C PRO A 510 -2.18 -10.38 -15.65
N PHE A 511 -0.91 -10.31 -16.05
CA PHE A 511 -0.46 -10.41 -17.43
C PHE A 511 0.22 -11.76 -17.67
N LYS A 512 -0.15 -12.45 -18.75
CA LYS A 512 0.44 -13.74 -19.14
C LYS A 512 1.79 -13.54 -19.83
N ILE A 513 2.78 -13.05 -19.08
CA ILE A 513 4.14 -12.80 -19.57
C ILE A 513 5.08 -13.70 -18.78
N SER A 514 6.05 -14.33 -19.45
CA SER A 514 7.07 -15.13 -18.76
C SER A 514 8.11 -14.23 -18.06
N VAL A 515 8.80 -14.76 -17.05
CA VAL A 515 9.90 -14.05 -16.37
C VAL A 515 11.02 -13.68 -17.37
N THR A 516 11.22 -14.48 -18.41
CA THR A 516 12.22 -14.21 -19.46
C THR A 516 11.84 -13.05 -20.38
N GLU A 517 10.54 -12.81 -20.58
CA GLU A 517 10.02 -11.79 -21.51
C GLU A 517 9.63 -10.48 -20.82
N VAL A 518 9.49 -10.46 -19.49
CA VAL A 518 8.96 -9.29 -18.75
C VAL A 518 9.78 -8.02 -19.01
N VAL A 519 11.10 -8.15 -19.14
CA VAL A 519 11.99 -7.01 -19.37
C VAL A 519 11.75 -6.40 -20.76
N SER A 520 11.80 -7.23 -21.81
CA SER A 520 11.56 -6.77 -23.19
C SER A 520 10.13 -6.26 -23.37
N TYR A 521 9.15 -6.90 -22.73
CA TYR A 521 7.76 -6.43 -22.75
C TYR A 521 7.64 -5.05 -22.09
N THR A 522 8.22 -4.86 -20.90
CA THR A 522 8.17 -3.59 -20.17
C THR A 522 8.83 -2.47 -20.97
N GLN A 523 10.01 -2.73 -21.54
CA GLN A 523 10.71 -1.76 -22.39
C GLN A 523 9.91 -1.41 -23.65
N GLY A 524 9.40 -2.42 -24.35
CA GLY A 524 8.60 -2.22 -25.56
C GLY A 524 7.30 -1.46 -25.30
N LEU A 525 6.60 -1.77 -24.21
CA LEU A 525 5.37 -1.07 -23.83
C LEU A 525 5.65 0.38 -23.44
N ARG A 526 6.70 0.63 -22.63
CA ARG A 526 7.10 2.00 -22.27
C ARG A 526 7.52 2.81 -23.49
N GLN A 527 8.26 2.20 -24.43
CA GLN A 527 8.61 2.89 -25.68
C GLN A 527 7.35 3.29 -26.46
N LYS A 528 6.39 2.37 -26.63
CA LYS A 528 5.12 2.69 -27.30
C LYS A 528 4.35 3.81 -26.59
N VAL A 529 4.32 3.82 -25.25
CA VAL A 529 3.71 4.90 -24.48
C VAL A 529 4.42 6.22 -24.76
N ARG A 530 5.76 6.23 -24.75
CA ARG A 530 6.54 7.44 -25.07
C ARG A 530 6.30 7.91 -26.50
N ASP A 531 6.22 7.00 -27.47
CA ASP A 531 5.95 7.35 -28.87
C ASP A 531 4.57 8.02 -29.02
N VAL A 532 3.56 7.53 -28.30
CA VAL A 532 2.23 8.15 -28.25
C VAL A 532 2.29 9.53 -27.59
N TRP A 533 3.04 9.66 -26.49
CA TRP A 533 3.26 10.94 -25.82
C TRP A 533 3.90 11.96 -26.76
N GLU A 534 5.06 11.64 -27.37
CA GLU A 534 5.76 12.56 -28.30
C GLU A 534 4.84 12.93 -29.47
N LYS A 535 4.15 11.96 -30.07
CA LYS A 535 3.27 12.23 -31.21
C LYS A 535 2.16 13.25 -30.93
N ILE A 536 1.64 13.29 -29.70
CA ILE A 536 0.54 14.17 -29.33
C ILE A 536 1.04 15.46 -28.71
N MET A 537 2.14 15.40 -27.95
CA MET A 537 2.69 16.52 -27.19
C MET A 537 3.74 17.33 -27.96
N ASP A 538 4.35 16.76 -29.00
CA ASP A 538 5.21 17.46 -29.96
C ASP A 538 4.37 18.16 -31.03
#